data_AF-A0A2T1M0T2-F1
#
_entry.id   AF-A0A2T1M0T2-F1
#
_cell.length_a   1.000
_cell.length_b   1.000
_cell.length_c   1.000
_cell.angle_alpha   90.00
_cell.angle_beta   90.00
_cell.angle_gamma   90.00
#
_symmetry.space_group_name_H-M   'P 1'
#
loop_
_entity.id
_entity.type
_entity.pdbx_description
1 polymer ?
#
loop_
_entity_poly.entity_id
_entity_poly.type
_entity_poly.pdbx_seq_one_letter_code
_entity_poly.pdbx_strand_id
1 'polypeptide(L)'
;MDIQILKLDELYILNQCTKFLARTNTDNRHNFGQFNDDSIRAQIAESWRFPLLDTYSDGNDPVKSYNQNRVTFVYRHLGEKQPQSVSVVGSFANLYEAIPLQPVTFLNEPTAYYALTILVPKGEVHTYKYIVDGQGILDPINPQQVTLDNGQIWSRFFTAFCTQPLCFDDWEYVILKRLVNRLLPFRTKEGQNFIDRYYNFLDRQSKDNLYPYAYRLDESVGAANFIDNILAREENHHLMDYKICLAQIDRILRQRNPFIEPAIMPRELYMDLYNEMTTNIVNGWDYNQYNSPLYFLQLLRRHTFTGAFTHPKYGGNIGAAGWAYLSERYSDAGKTLFDWRQTIEKPLGINSDYHG
;
A
#
# COMPACT_ATOMS: atom_id res chain seq x y z
N MET A 1 -11.07 14.20 -25.28
CA MET A 1 -11.43 12.80 -24.98
C MET A 1 -12.64 12.87 -24.06
N ASP A 2 -13.72 12.18 -24.37
CA ASP A 2 -14.90 12.19 -23.50
C ASP A 2 -14.59 11.38 -22.24
N ILE A 3 -14.74 12.00 -21.08
CA ILE A 3 -14.47 11.32 -19.81
C ILE A 3 -15.62 10.41 -19.46
N GLN A 4 -15.30 9.15 -19.14
CA GLN A 4 -16.27 8.24 -18.57
C GLN A 4 -16.38 8.47 -17.06
N ILE A 5 -17.54 8.96 -16.62
CA ILE A 5 -17.90 9.10 -15.21
C ILE A 5 -18.43 7.76 -14.71
N LEU A 6 -17.91 7.30 -13.57
CA LEU A 6 -18.40 6.12 -12.88
C LEU A 6 -19.27 6.52 -11.69
N LYS A 7 -20.46 5.93 -11.62
CA LYS A 7 -21.30 6.01 -10.42
C LYS A 7 -20.87 4.92 -9.46
N LEU A 8 -20.24 5.31 -8.35
CA LEU A 8 -19.93 4.42 -7.25
C LEU A 8 -20.95 4.57 -6.13
N ASP A 9 -21.06 3.53 -5.32
CA ASP A 9 -21.83 3.55 -4.08
C ASP A 9 -21.21 4.56 -3.08
N GLU A 10 -22.07 5.29 -2.37
CA GLU A 10 -21.65 6.28 -1.38
C GLU A 10 -20.93 5.61 -0.22
N LEU A 11 -21.36 4.42 0.19
CA LEU A 11 -20.69 3.64 1.23
C LEU A 11 -19.26 3.27 0.80
N TYR A 12 -19.04 2.94 -0.49
CA TYR A 12 -17.70 2.72 -1.03
C TYR A 12 -16.83 3.98 -0.88
N ILE A 13 -17.34 5.16 -1.25
CA ILE A 13 -16.62 6.42 -1.13
C ILE A 13 -16.26 6.70 0.33
N LEU A 14 -17.25 6.59 1.23
CA LEU A 14 -17.06 6.84 2.66
C LEU A 14 -16.02 5.89 3.25
N ASN A 15 -16.08 4.60 2.94
CA ASN A 15 -15.11 3.61 3.41
C ASN A 15 -13.66 3.95 3.00
N GLN A 16 -13.49 4.59 1.84
CA GLN A 16 -12.15 4.96 1.34
C GLN A 16 -11.65 6.32 1.87
N CYS A 17 -12.54 7.28 2.16
CA CYS A 17 -12.11 8.64 2.50
C CYS A 17 -12.24 8.98 3.99
N THR A 18 -13.26 8.48 4.68
CA THR A 18 -13.61 8.96 6.02
C THR A 18 -12.54 8.60 7.07
N LYS A 19 -11.88 7.45 6.94
CA LYS A 19 -10.72 7.07 7.77
C LYS A 19 -9.62 8.15 7.80
N PHE A 20 -9.44 8.85 6.67
CA PHE A 20 -8.39 9.85 6.52
C PHE A 20 -8.91 11.26 6.80
N LEU A 21 -10.15 11.53 6.40
CA LEU A 21 -10.66 12.89 6.30
C LEU A 21 -11.64 13.27 7.39
N ALA A 22 -12.24 12.37 8.16
CA ALA A 22 -13.37 12.71 9.02
C ALA A 22 -13.01 13.22 10.43
N ARG A 23 -11.79 13.73 10.58
CA ARG A 23 -11.27 14.16 11.87
C ARG A 23 -11.89 15.47 12.33
N THR A 24 -12.19 15.51 13.62
CA THR A 24 -12.54 16.72 14.38
C THR A 24 -11.37 17.27 15.18
N ASN A 25 -10.35 16.44 15.46
CA ASN A 25 -9.13 16.86 16.13
C ASN A 25 -8.19 17.59 15.13
N THR A 26 -7.62 18.72 15.56
CA THR A 26 -6.71 19.57 14.78
C THR A 26 -5.22 19.34 15.12
N ASP A 27 -4.90 18.32 15.91
CA ASP A 27 -3.50 17.95 16.19
C ASP A 27 -2.71 17.64 14.90
N ASN A 28 -1.47 18.14 14.81
CA ASN A 28 -0.54 17.90 13.71
C ASN A 28 0.14 16.52 13.74
N ARG A 29 -0.61 15.46 14.06
CA ARG A 29 -0.06 14.10 14.30
C ARG A 29 0.58 13.46 13.07
N HIS A 30 0.26 13.96 11.88
CA HIS A 30 0.77 13.45 10.61
C HIS A 30 1.80 14.39 10.00
N ASN A 31 2.27 15.39 10.76
CA ASN A 31 3.42 16.19 10.40
C ASN A 31 4.69 15.58 11.00
N PHE A 32 5.49 14.97 10.13
CA PHE A 32 6.83 14.45 10.41
C PHE A 32 7.91 15.43 9.93
N GLY A 33 7.57 16.71 9.78
CA GLY A 33 8.43 17.78 9.27
C GLY A 33 8.25 18.08 7.78
N GLN A 34 7.32 17.40 7.10
CA GLN A 34 7.05 17.62 5.67
C GLN A 34 6.03 18.74 5.40
N PHE A 35 5.32 19.22 6.42
CA PHE A 35 4.34 20.29 6.31
C PHE A 35 4.64 21.43 7.30
N ASN A 36 4.13 22.62 7.02
CA ASN A 36 4.05 23.68 8.02
C ASN A 36 3.01 23.33 9.09
N ASP A 37 3.19 23.83 10.31
CA ASP A 37 2.32 23.52 11.46
C ASP A 37 0.89 24.06 11.31
N ASP A 38 0.65 25.00 10.41
CA ASP A 38 -0.68 25.54 10.07
C ASP A 38 -1.34 24.83 8.89
N SER A 39 -0.64 23.88 8.26
CA SER A 39 -1.15 23.16 7.09
C SER A 39 -2.24 22.17 7.51
N ILE A 40 -3.40 22.28 6.89
CA ILE A 40 -4.48 21.27 7.02
C ILE A 40 -3.98 19.83 6.74
N ARG A 41 -2.96 19.67 5.88
CA ARG A 41 -2.39 18.36 5.55
C ARG A 41 -1.65 17.72 6.73
N ALA A 42 -1.15 18.52 7.68
CA ALA A 42 -0.56 18.04 8.92
C ALA A 42 -1.56 17.27 9.80
N GLN A 43 -2.84 17.56 9.63
CA GLN A 43 -3.95 16.98 10.39
C GLN A 43 -4.59 15.77 9.68
N ILE A 44 -4.11 15.37 8.49
CA ILE A 44 -4.71 14.31 7.65
C ILE A 44 -3.73 13.14 7.51
N ALA A 45 -4.16 11.91 7.84
CA ALA A 45 -3.34 10.73 7.59
C ALA A 45 -3.26 10.47 6.10
N GLU A 46 -2.05 10.09 5.66
CA GLU A 46 -1.81 9.59 4.31
C GLU A 46 -2.42 10.51 3.24
N SER A 47 -2.30 11.84 3.41
CA SER A 47 -2.85 12.85 2.51
C SER A 47 -2.41 12.68 1.05
N TRP A 48 -1.25 12.04 0.84
CA TRP A 48 -0.71 11.63 -0.46
C TRP A 48 -1.57 10.60 -1.22
N ARG A 49 -2.57 9.97 -0.59
CA ARG A 49 -3.52 9.04 -1.23
C ARG A 49 -4.60 9.71 -2.06
N PHE A 50 -4.75 11.03 -1.95
CA PHE A 50 -5.79 11.76 -2.66
C PHE A 50 -5.23 12.43 -3.93
N PRO A 51 -5.96 12.39 -5.06
CA PRO A 51 -7.22 11.68 -5.27
C PRO A 51 -7.02 10.16 -5.18
N LEU A 52 -8.08 9.43 -4.81
CA LEU A 52 -7.97 7.97 -4.66
C LEU A 52 -7.76 7.33 -6.03
N LEU A 53 -6.77 6.47 -6.14
CA LEU A 53 -6.40 5.76 -7.36
C LEU A 53 -6.62 4.27 -7.15
N ASP A 54 -7.34 3.64 -8.08
CA ASP A 54 -7.60 2.22 -8.05
C ASP A 54 -7.54 1.58 -9.44
N THR A 55 -7.47 0.26 -9.46
CA THR A 55 -7.65 -0.53 -10.67
C THR A 55 -9.09 -0.43 -11.13
N TYR A 56 -9.30 -0.39 -12.44
CA TYR A 56 -10.60 -0.58 -13.02
C TYR A 56 -10.70 -1.96 -13.68
N SER A 57 -11.83 -2.62 -13.44
CA SER A 57 -12.27 -3.78 -14.22
C SER A 57 -13.76 -3.59 -14.48
N ASP A 58 -14.18 -3.80 -15.71
CA ASP A 58 -15.59 -3.78 -16.10
C ASP A 58 -16.27 -5.16 -15.89
N GLY A 59 -15.50 -6.16 -15.44
CA GLY A 59 -15.94 -7.54 -15.23
C GLY A 59 -16.20 -8.34 -16.52
N ASN A 60 -16.01 -7.74 -17.70
CA ASN A 60 -16.37 -8.33 -18.98
C ASN A 60 -15.17 -8.43 -19.94
N ASP A 61 -14.43 -7.33 -20.09
CA ASP A 61 -13.27 -7.24 -20.98
C ASP A 61 -12.05 -6.77 -20.17
N PRO A 62 -11.30 -7.73 -19.60
CA PRO A 62 -10.12 -7.39 -18.81
C PRO A 62 -9.04 -6.71 -19.66
N VAL A 63 -8.97 -6.95 -20.97
CA VAL A 63 -7.96 -6.34 -21.85
C VAL A 63 -8.28 -4.86 -22.07
N LYS A 64 -9.54 -4.54 -22.34
CA LYS A 64 -9.99 -3.16 -22.55
C LYS A 64 -9.92 -2.35 -21.25
N SER A 65 -10.32 -2.92 -20.12
CA SER A 65 -10.29 -2.23 -18.83
C SER A 65 -8.87 -2.12 -18.23
N TYR A 66 -7.93 -2.97 -18.67
CA TYR A 66 -6.56 -3.00 -18.16
C TYR A 66 -5.83 -1.66 -18.27
N ASN A 67 -6.09 -0.86 -19.30
CA ASN A 67 -5.38 0.40 -19.52
C ASN A 67 -5.96 1.60 -18.74
N GLN A 68 -6.97 1.38 -17.89
CA GLN A 68 -7.63 2.44 -17.13
C GLN A 68 -7.33 2.33 -15.62
N ASN A 69 -7.21 3.48 -14.97
CA ASN A 69 -7.40 3.63 -13.54
C ASN A 69 -8.75 4.26 -13.24
N ARG A 70 -9.31 3.85 -12.11
CA ARG A 70 -10.41 4.54 -11.46
C ARG A 70 -9.83 5.64 -10.57
N VAL A 71 -10.19 6.89 -10.84
CA VAL A 71 -9.74 8.06 -10.08
C VAL A 71 -10.94 8.67 -9.36
N THR A 72 -10.92 8.68 -8.04
CA THR A 72 -11.97 9.28 -7.22
C THR A 72 -11.46 10.55 -6.55
N PHE A 73 -11.97 11.69 -7.00
CA PHE A 73 -11.80 12.98 -6.36
C PHE A 73 -12.75 13.09 -5.16
N VAL A 74 -12.23 13.55 -4.03
CA VAL A 74 -13.04 13.79 -2.82
C VAL A 74 -12.71 15.17 -2.28
N TYR A 75 -13.74 16.02 -2.19
CA TYR A 75 -13.63 17.33 -1.55
C TYR A 75 -14.37 17.30 -0.21
N ARG A 76 -13.69 17.66 0.88
CA ARG A 76 -14.30 17.83 2.21
C ARG A 76 -14.55 19.31 2.47
N HIS A 77 -15.80 19.66 2.71
CA HIS A 77 -16.17 20.98 3.21
C HIS A 77 -15.88 21.11 4.71
N LEU A 78 -15.28 22.22 5.13
CA LEU A 78 -14.91 22.50 6.52
C LEU A 78 -15.51 23.79 7.09
N GLY A 79 -16.27 24.52 6.28
CA GLY A 79 -16.93 25.75 6.71
C GLY A 79 -18.31 25.50 7.34
N GLU A 80 -18.92 26.57 7.84
CA GLU A 80 -20.31 26.53 8.32
C GLU A 80 -21.31 26.56 7.17
N LYS A 81 -20.95 27.19 6.05
CA LYS A 81 -21.82 27.36 4.89
C LYS A 81 -21.46 26.36 3.79
N GLN A 82 -22.35 25.39 3.59
CA GLN A 82 -22.23 24.39 2.53
C GLN A 82 -22.07 25.07 1.15
N PRO A 83 -21.12 24.62 0.31
CA PRO A 83 -20.92 25.18 -1.01
C PRO A 83 -22.14 24.89 -1.89
N GLN A 84 -22.48 25.85 -2.76
CA GLN A 84 -23.56 25.70 -3.73
C GLN A 84 -23.16 24.76 -4.87
N SER A 85 -21.87 24.75 -5.22
CA SER A 85 -21.34 23.93 -6.29
C SER A 85 -19.89 23.55 -6.02
N VAL A 86 -19.56 22.30 -6.34
CA VAL A 86 -18.19 21.79 -6.31
C VAL A 86 -17.96 21.03 -7.61
N SER A 87 -16.94 21.44 -8.36
CA SER A 87 -16.51 20.78 -9.59
C SER A 87 -15.01 20.57 -9.59
N VAL A 88 -14.51 19.69 -10.46
CA VAL A 88 -13.08 19.53 -10.72
C VAL A 88 -12.77 19.86 -12.17
N VAL A 89 -11.67 20.55 -12.39
CA VAL A 89 -11.09 20.83 -13.71
C VAL A 89 -9.69 20.27 -13.76
N GLY A 90 -9.26 19.71 -14.89
CA GLY A 90 -7.91 19.18 -15.01
C GLY A 90 -7.56 18.68 -16.39
N SER A 91 -6.29 18.29 -16.56
CA SER A 91 -5.74 17.83 -17.84
C SER A 91 -6.29 16.47 -18.31
N PHE A 92 -6.99 15.75 -17.43
CA PHE A 92 -7.72 14.54 -17.76
C PHE A 92 -9.00 14.83 -18.59
N ALA A 93 -9.47 16.08 -18.64
CA ALA A 93 -10.67 16.51 -19.34
C ALA A 93 -10.37 17.32 -20.60
N ASN A 94 -11.28 17.23 -21.58
CA ASN A 94 -11.17 18.04 -22.77
C ASN A 94 -11.30 19.52 -22.41
N LEU A 95 -10.34 20.35 -22.86
CA LEU A 95 -10.31 21.80 -22.62
C LEU A 95 -10.55 22.22 -21.15
N TYR A 96 -10.15 21.39 -20.17
CA TYR A 96 -10.36 21.65 -18.75
C TYR A 96 -11.83 21.86 -18.37
N GLU A 97 -12.74 21.12 -19.02
CA GLU A 97 -14.16 21.13 -18.66
C GLU A 97 -14.36 20.88 -17.15
N ALA A 98 -15.26 21.67 -16.54
CA ALA A 98 -15.60 21.55 -15.14
C ALA A 98 -16.62 20.43 -14.92
N ILE A 99 -16.19 19.38 -14.22
CA ILE A 99 -17.03 18.19 -13.98
C ILE A 99 -17.57 18.27 -12.55
N PRO A 100 -18.89 18.27 -12.35
CA PRO A 100 -19.49 18.43 -11.03
C PRO A 100 -19.24 17.20 -10.14
N LEU A 101 -18.79 17.45 -8.91
CA LEU A 101 -18.79 16.46 -7.84
C LEU A 101 -20.20 16.37 -7.25
N GLN A 102 -20.61 15.16 -6.88
CA GLN A 102 -21.90 14.91 -6.25
C GLN A 102 -21.75 14.93 -4.72
N PRO A 103 -22.72 15.46 -3.97
CA PRO A 103 -22.73 15.33 -2.52
C PRO A 103 -22.82 13.84 -2.15
N VAL A 104 -22.08 13.44 -1.12
CA VAL A 104 -22.09 12.07 -0.59
C VAL A 104 -23.00 12.04 0.64
N THR A 105 -23.92 11.10 0.70
CA THR A 105 -24.77 10.87 1.88
C THR A 105 -24.35 9.63 2.68
N PHE A 106 -24.76 9.57 3.94
CA PHE A 106 -24.67 8.37 4.76
C PHE A 106 -26.04 8.10 5.38
N LEU A 107 -26.66 6.96 5.08
CA LEU A 107 -28.03 6.65 5.49
C LEU A 107 -29.05 7.74 5.08
N ASN A 108 -28.86 8.33 3.89
CA ASN A 108 -29.61 9.46 3.34
C ASN A 108 -29.42 10.80 4.08
N GLU A 109 -28.51 10.88 5.04
CA GLU A 109 -28.13 12.14 5.70
C GLU A 109 -26.96 12.79 4.96
N PRO A 110 -26.99 14.13 4.77
CA PRO A 110 -25.90 14.83 4.09
C PRO A 110 -24.60 14.72 4.89
N THR A 111 -23.50 14.49 4.19
CA THR A 111 -22.15 14.57 4.77
C THR A 111 -21.44 15.84 4.31
N ALA A 112 -20.24 16.08 4.83
CA ALA A 112 -19.37 17.16 4.38
C ALA A 112 -18.62 16.83 3.06
N TYR A 113 -18.83 15.66 2.47
CA TYR A 113 -18.07 15.18 1.33
C TYR A 113 -18.80 15.37 0.01
N TYR A 114 -18.02 15.74 -0.99
CA TYR A 114 -18.40 15.72 -2.40
C TYR A 114 -17.43 14.80 -3.12
N ALA A 115 -17.92 13.99 -4.06
CA ALA A 115 -17.09 13.05 -4.78
C ALA A 115 -17.43 12.95 -6.27
N LEU A 116 -16.41 12.64 -7.06
CA LEU A 116 -16.53 12.30 -8.47
C LEU A 116 -15.56 11.16 -8.77
N THR A 117 -16.04 10.12 -9.44
CA THR A 117 -15.17 9.06 -9.95
C THR A 117 -15.15 9.08 -11.46
N ILE A 118 -13.95 9.06 -12.04
CA ILE A 118 -13.73 9.01 -13.49
C ILE A 118 -12.76 7.88 -13.86
N LEU A 119 -12.80 7.47 -15.13
CA LEU A 119 -11.75 6.65 -15.73
C LEU A 119 -10.70 7.51 -16.41
N VAL A 120 -9.45 7.16 -16.17
CA VAL A 120 -8.28 7.86 -16.71
C VAL A 120 -7.26 6.82 -17.17
N PRO A 121 -6.58 7.00 -18.32
CA PRO A 121 -5.54 6.08 -18.77
C PRO A 121 -4.40 5.93 -17.75
N LYS A 122 -3.77 4.76 -17.73
CA LYS A 122 -2.62 4.42 -16.87
C LYS A 122 -1.32 5.10 -17.33
N GLY A 123 -0.41 5.35 -16.39
CA GLY A 123 0.94 5.86 -16.68
C GLY A 123 1.01 7.33 -17.07
N GLU A 124 -0.02 8.11 -16.75
CA GLU A 124 -0.15 9.52 -17.08
C GLU A 124 0.01 10.41 -15.84
N VAL A 125 0.38 11.67 -16.09
CA VAL A 125 0.51 12.71 -15.08
C VAL A 125 -0.55 13.76 -15.33
N HIS A 126 -1.40 14.04 -14.33
CA HIS A 126 -2.48 14.99 -14.49
C HIS A 126 -2.42 16.11 -13.48
N THR A 127 -2.81 17.30 -13.92
CA THR A 127 -2.97 18.49 -13.08
C THR A 127 -4.44 18.82 -12.92
N TYR A 128 -4.84 19.28 -11.73
CA TYR A 128 -6.23 19.64 -11.44
C TYR A 128 -6.38 20.74 -10.39
N LYS A 129 -7.58 21.31 -10.34
CA LYS A 129 -8.09 22.24 -9.32
C LYS A 129 -9.55 21.91 -9.03
N TYR A 130 -9.98 22.21 -7.81
CA TYR A 130 -11.41 22.29 -7.53
C TYR A 130 -11.93 23.67 -7.91
N ILE A 131 -13.15 23.72 -8.45
CA ILE A 131 -13.93 24.94 -8.61
C ILE A 131 -15.02 24.87 -7.54
N VAL A 132 -14.91 25.70 -6.51
CA VAL A 132 -15.89 25.79 -5.41
C VAL A 132 -16.57 27.14 -5.51
N ASP A 133 -17.88 27.16 -5.76
CA ASP A 133 -18.67 28.38 -5.95
C ASP A 133 -18.03 29.36 -6.95
N GLY A 134 -17.52 28.81 -8.06
CA GLY A 134 -16.87 29.55 -9.14
C GLY A 134 -15.41 29.92 -8.89
N GLN A 135 -14.85 29.64 -7.72
CA GLN A 135 -13.45 29.93 -7.38
C GLN A 135 -12.55 28.70 -7.53
N GLY A 136 -11.47 28.85 -8.29
CA GLY A 136 -10.46 27.82 -8.46
C GLY A 136 -9.53 27.72 -7.24
N ILE A 137 -9.55 26.58 -6.56
CA ILE A 137 -8.69 26.28 -5.41
C ILE A 137 -7.86 25.03 -5.67
N LEU A 138 -6.68 24.97 -5.05
CA LEU A 138 -5.90 23.73 -4.99
C LEU A 138 -6.63 22.70 -4.13
N ASP A 139 -6.37 21.43 -4.38
CA ASP A 139 -6.79 20.38 -3.47
C ASP A 139 -6.16 20.62 -2.08
N PRO A 140 -6.98 20.87 -1.04
CA PRO A 140 -6.47 21.14 0.30
C PRO A 140 -5.79 19.91 0.91
N ILE A 141 -6.15 18.71 0.47
CA ILE A 141 -5.67 17.42 0.99
C ILE A 141 -4.40 17.02 0.25
N ASN A 142 -4.43 16.97 -1.08
CA ASN A 142 -3.32 16.43 -1.88
C ASN A 142 -2.05 17.28 -1.73
N PRO A 143 -0.93 16.72 -1.21
CA PRO A 143 0.33 17.43 -1.07
C PRO A 143 1.08 17.62 -2.40
N GLN A 144 0.73 16.87 -3.44
CA GLN A 144 1.44 16.90 -4.71
C GLN A 144 0.98 18.08 -5.56
N GLN A 145 1.91 18.99 -5.85
CA GLN A 145 1.66 20.19 -6.62
C GLN A 145 2.73 20.36 -7.71
N VAL A 146 2.39 21.17 -8.71
CA VAL A 146 3.33 21.59 -9.76
C VAL A 146 3.07 23.05 -10.10
N THR A 147 4.14 23.82 -10.30
CA THR A 147 4.08 25.16 -10.89
C THR A 147 4.28 25.00 -12.40
N LEU A 148 3.30 25.42 -13.18
CA LEU A 148 3.36 25.39 -14.64
C LEU A 148 4.16 26.59 -15.17
N ASP A 149 4.51 26.57 -16.47
CA ASP A 149 5.30 27.63 -17.12
C ASP A 149 4.65 29.02 -17.03
N ASN A 150 3.33 29.08 -16.86
CA ASN A 150 2.57 30.31 -16.64
C ASN A 150 2.62 30.82 -15.19
N GLY A 151 3.43 30.21 -14.33
CA GLY A 151 3.58 30.53 -12.91
C GLY A 151 2.43 30.07 -12.01
N GLN A 152 1.38 29.46 -12.58
CA GLN A 152 0.26 28.98 -11.77
C GLN A 152 0.57 27.64 -11.12
N ILE A 153 0.19 27.53 -9.84
CA ILE A 153 0.26 26.28 -9.10
C ILE A 153 -1.00 25.46 -9.36
N TRP A 154 -0.82 24.15 -9.54
CA TRP A 154 -1.87 23.16 -9.71
C TRP A 154 -1.62 21.95 -8.80
N SER A 155 -2.69 21.30 -8.33
CA SER A 155 -2.58 19.97 -7.72
C SER A 155 -2.26 18.96 -8.80
N ARG A 156 -1.53 17.89 -8.45
CA ARG A 156 -1.09 16.87 -9.40
C ARG A 156 -1.35 15.47 -8.88
N PHE A 157 -1.67 14.54 -9.77
CA PHE A 157 -1.69 13.11 -9.46
C PHE A 157 -1.11 12.29 -10.62
N PHE A 158 -0.83 11.03 -10.35
CA PHE A 158 -0.19 10.09 -11.27
C PHE A 158 -1.08 8.84 -11.40
N THR A 159 -1.36 8.36 -12.60
CA THR A 159 -2.06 7.08 -12.77
C THR A 159 -1.06 5.93 -12.75
N ALA A 160 -1.43 4.83 -12.10
CA ALA A 160 -0.55 3.68 -11.89
C ALA A 160 -0.41 2.85 -13.17
N PHE A 161 0.82 2.63 -13.64
CA PHE A 161 1.09 1.88 -14.88
C PHE A 161 0.74 0.38 -14.77
N CYS A 162 0.91 -0.23 -13.60
CA CYS A 162 0.72 -1.67 -13.40
C CYS A 162 -0.28 -1.93 -12.29
N THR A 163 -1.34 -2.67 -12.61
CA THR A 163 -2.15 -3.35 -11.59
C THR A 163 -2.57 -4.70 -12.16
N GLN A 164 -1.97 -5.78 -11.67
CA GLN A 164 -2.43 -7.16 -11.91
C GLN A 164 -2.99 -7.73 -10.58
N PRO A 165 -4.02 -8.61 -10.61
CA PRO A 165 -4.62 -9.12 -9.37
C PRO A 165 -3.72 -10.07 -8.57
N LEU A 166 -2.93 -10.91 -9.23
CA LEU A 166 -1.97 -11.85 -8.67
C LEU A 166 -0.84 -12.07 -9.69
N CYS A 167 0.41 -12.13 -9.25
CA CYS A 167 1.55 -12.25 -10.16
C CYS A 167 2.20 -13.63 -10.15
N PHE A 168 2.04 -14.42 -9.08
CA PHE A 168 2.68 -15.72 -8.91
C PHE A 168 1.74 -16.91 -9.11
N ASP A 169 2.28 -17.97 -9.71
CA ASP A 169 1.70 -19.30 -9.70
C ASP A 169 1.90 -19.96 -8.32
N ASP A 170 1.10 -20.97 -8.00
CA ASP A 170 1.16 -21.66 -6.70
C ASP A 170 2.57 -22.16 -6.33
N TRP A 171 3.30 -22.73 -7.30
CA TRP A 171 4.64 -23.27 -7.08
C TRP A 171 5.68 -22.16 -6.82
N GLU A 172 5.56 -21.02 -7.51
CA GLU A 172 6.42 -19.84 -7.32
C GLU A 172 6.19 -19.26 -5.93
N TYR A 173 4.92 -19.12 -5.55
CA TYR A 173 4.52 -18.59 -4.26
C TYR A 173 5.02 -19.48 -3.11
N VAL A 174 5.00 -20.81 -3.29
CA VAL A 174 5.55 -21.75 -2.30
C VAL A 174 7.07 -21.57 -2.12
N ILE A 175 7.83 -21.47 -3.20
CA ILE A 175 9.29 -21.25 -3.13
C ILE A 175 9.58 -19.89 -2.49
N LEU A 176 8.86 -18.84 -2.91
CA LEU A 176 8.97 -17.50 -2.37
C LEU A 176 8.74 -17.50 -0.85
N LYS A 177 7.65 -18.11 -0.40
CA LYS A 177 7.30 -18.23 1.03
C LYS A 177 8.41 -18.91 1.83
N ARG A 178 9.11 -19.91 1.27
CA ARG A 178 10.24 -20.58 1.93
C ARG A 178 11.49 -19.71 2.01
N LEU A 179 11.78 -18.93 0.96
CA LEU A 179 12.91 -17.99 0.97
C LEU A 179 12.67 -16.83 1.94
N VAL A 180 11.46 -16.24 1.90
CA VAL A 180 11.01 -15.18 2.83
C VAL A 180 11.11 -15.66 4.27
N ASN A 181 10.72 -16.91 4.54
CA ASN A 181 10.78 -17.50 5.89
C ASN A 181 12.19 -17.46 6.52
N ARG A 182 13.23 -17.60 5.70
CA ARG A 182 14.63 -17.48 6.14
C ARG A 182 15.05 -16.04 6.38
N LEU A 183 14.48 -15.11 5.61
CA LEU A 183 14.84 -13.70 5.60
C LEU A 183 14.14 -12.86 6.65
N LEU A 184 13.05 -13.34 7.24
CA LEU A 184 12.33 -12.62 8.27
C LEU A 184 13.27 -12.22 9.44
N PRO A 185 13.27 -10.94 9.86
CA PRO A 185 14.20 -10.41 10.85
C PRO A 185 14.02 -11.03 12.25
N PHE A 186 12.88 -11.69 12.48
CA PHE A 186 12.52 -12.31 13.77
C PHE A 186 13.10 -13.71 13.96
N ARG A 187 13.88 -14.23 13.00
CA ARG A 187 14.55 -15.55 13.11
C ARG A 187 15.81 -15.54 13.98
N THR A 188 16.19 -14.38 14.53
CA THR A 188 17.22 -14.25 15.56
C THR A 188 16.69 -14.67 16.92
N LYS A 189 17.57 -15.01 17.87
CA LYS A 189 17.15 -15.36 19.24
C LYS A 189 16.41 -14.19 19.91
N GLU A 190 16.92 -12.98 19.71
CA GLU A 190 16.34 -11.75 20.22
C GLU A 190 14.98 -11.46 19.59
N GLY A 191 14.85 -11.68 18.27
CA GLY A 191 13.59 -11.57 17.55
C GLY A 191 12.54 -12.57 18.04
N GLN A 192 12.92 -13.84 18.21
CA GLN A 192 11.99 -14.86 18.71
C GLN A 192 11.54 -14.57 20.14
N ASN A 193 12.46 -14.15 21.01
CA ASN A 193 12.13 -13.72 22.37
C ASN A 193 11.14 -12.53 22.38
N PHE A 194 11.28 -11.58 21.45
CA PHE A 194 10.31 -10.50 21.29
C PHE A 194 8.94 -11.05 20.88
N ILE A 195 8.88 -11.85 19.81
CA ILE A 195 7.63 -12.43 19.29
C ILE A 195 6.91 -13.22 20.38
N ASP A 196 7.63 -14.08 21.09
CA ASP A 196 7.07 -14.90 22.15
C ASP A 196 6.52 -14.01 23.29
N ARG A 197 7.27 -12.99 23.73
CA ARG A 197 6.75 -12.03 24.74
C ARG A 197 5.54 -11.26 24.23
N TYR A 198 5.60 -10.70 23.02
CA TYR A 198 4.56 -9.85 22.44
C TYR A 198 3.25 -10.63 22.30
N TYR A 199 3.29 -11.81 21.70
CA TYR A 199 2.08 -12.63 21.53
C TYR A 199 1.64 -13.31 22.83
N ASN A 200 2.52 -13.59 23.79
CA ASN A 200 2.08 -14.11 25.10
C ASN A 200 1.47 -13.03 26.00
N PHE A 201 1.84 -11.77 25.81
CA PHE A 201 1.27 -10.64 26.55
C PHE A 201 -0.11 -10.20 26.04
N LEU A 202 -0.47 -10.54 24.80
CA LEU A 202 -1.84 -10.36 24.31
C LEU A 202 -2.78 -11.33 25.05
N ASP A 203 -3.77 -10.78 25.75
CA ASP A 203 -4.76 -11.55 26.52
C ASP A 203 -5.53 -12.55 25.63
N ARG A 204 -5.97 -13.69 26.18
CA ARG A 204 -6.68 -14.74 25.43
C ARG A 204 -7.96 -14.21 24.77
N GLN A 205 -8.72 -13.35 25.44
CA GLN A 205 -9.89 -12.67 24.85
C GLN A 205 -9.51 -11.67 23.74
N SER A 206 -8.32 -11.05 23.82
CA SER A 206 -7.80 -10.15 22.80
C SER A 206 -7.32 -10.91 21.56
N LYS A 207 -6.76 -12.12 21.72
CA LYS A 207 -6.34 -12.98 20.61
C LYS A 207 -7.51 -13.40 19.72
N ASP A 208 -8.63 -13.81 20.33
CA ASP A 208 -9.80 -14.31 19.61
C ASP A 208 -10.59 -13.19 18.92
N ASN A 209 -10.58 -11.97 19.48
CA ASN A 209 -11.29 -10.82 18.91
C ASN A 209 -10.45 -9.98 17.91
N LEU A 210 -9.13 -9.85 18.09
CA LEU A 210 -8.31 -8.99 17.21
C LEU A 210 -7.75 -9.70 15.97
N TYR A 211 -7.59 -11.04 15.99
CA TYR A 211 -6.77 -11.75 14.99
C TYR A 211 -7.33 -13.10 14.47
N PRO A 212 -8.65 -13.34 14.35
CA PRO A 212 -9.16 -14.67 14.02
C PRO A 212 -8.70 -15.22 12.66
N TYR A 213 -8.23 -14.36 11.75
CA TYR A 213 -7.74 -14.73 10.41
C TYR A 213 -6.39 -14.10 10.03
N ALA A 214 -5.67 -13.54 11.00
CA ALA A 214 -4.43 -12.80 10.74
C ALA A 214 -3.19 -13.70 10.80
N TYR A 215 -2.35 -13.65 9.77
CA TYR A 215 -1.02 -14.28 9.80
C TYR A 215 -0.14 -13.61 10.86
N ARG A 216 0.64 -14.42 11.59
CA ARG A 216 1.60 -13.87 12.57
C ARG A 216 2.76 -13.18 11.86
N LEU A 217 3.40 -12.24 12.54
CA LEU A 217 4.55 -11.51 12.00
C LEU A 217 5.74 -12.44 11.67
N ASP A 218 5.87 -13.54 12.41
CA ASP A 218 6.87 -14.57 12.16
C ASP A 218 6.43 -15.61 11.11
N GLU A 219 5.27 -15.45 10.48
CA GLU A 219 4.85 -16.25 9.34
C GLU A 219 5.22 -15.56 8.02
N SER A 220 5.86 -16.29 7.12
CA SER A 220 6.30 -15.75 5.83
C SER A 220 5.18 -15.41 4.86
N VAL A 221 3.94 -15.83 5.14
CA VAL A 221 2.78 -15.59 4.25
C VAL A 221 2.50 -14.10 4.09
N GLY A 222 2.54 -13.32 5.17
CA GLY A 222 2.29 -11.88 5.09
C GLY A 222 3.32 -11.16 4.22
N ALA A 223 4.61 -11.43 4.43
CA ALA A 223 5.67 -10.84 3.63
C ALA A 223 5.67 -11.36 2.17
N ALA A 224 5.30 -12.62 1.91
CA ALA A 224 5.14 -13.14 0.56
C ALA A 224 3.94 -12.49 -0.17
N ASN A 225 2.80 -12.30 0.51
CA ASN A 225 1.65 -11.57 -0.01
C ASN A 225 1.99 -10.12 -0.31
N PHE A 226 2.75 -9.46 0.57
CA PHE A 226 3.25 -8.12 0.31
C PHE A 226 4.09 -8.07 -0.97
N ILE A 227 5.01 -9.03 -1.16
CA ILE A 227 5.85 -9.12 -2.36
C ILE A 227 4.98 -9.28 -3.62
N ASP A 228 4.00 -10.17 -3.61
CA ASP A 228 3.07 -10.35 -4.74
C ASP A 228 2.31 -9.05 -5.05
N ASN A 229 1.81 -8.37 -4.02
CA ASN A 229 1.08 -7.11 -4.16
C ASN A 229 1.92 -5.97 -4.77
N ILE A 230 3.18 -5.80 -4.34
CA ILE A 230 4.04 -4.72 -4.88
C ILE A 230 4.51 -5.06 -6.30
N LEU A 231 4.76 -6.33 -6.61
CA LEU A 231 5.13 -6.78 -7.96
C LEU A 231 3.95 -6.71 -8.94
N ALA A 232 2.72 -6.78 -8.43
CA ALA A 232 1.53 -6.46 -9.20
C ALA A 232 1.39 -4.97 -9.54
N ARG A 233 2.14 -4.09 -8.83
CA ARG A 233 1.91 -2.65 -8.79
C ARG A 233 3.19 -1.84 -8.92
N GLU A 234 3.68 -1.28 -7.82
CA GLU A 234 4.76 -0.29 -7.78
C GLU A 234 6.11 -0.85 -8.28
N GLU A 235 6.36 -2.15 -8.05
CA GLU A 235 7.62 -2.83 -8.35
C GLU A 235 7.47 -3.84 -9.50
N ASN A 236 6.46 -3.69 -10.37
CA ASN A 236 6.19 -4.63 -11.46
C ASN A 236 7.36 -4.82 -12.44
N HIS A 237 8.22 -3.82 -12.58
CA HIS A 237 9.44 -3.92 -13.36
C HIS A 237 10.40 -5.02 -12.88
N HIS A 238 10.27 -5.48 -11.62
CA HIS A 238 10.99 -6.63 -11.08
C HIS A 238 10.25 -7.96 -11.19
N LEU A 239 9.02 -8.00 -11.70
CA LEU A 239 8.26 -9.25 -11.80
C LEU A 239 9.00 -10.29 -12.63
N MET A 240 9.58 -9.88 -13.75
CA MET A 240 10.35 -10.79 -14.61
C MET A 240 11.60 -11.35 -13.91
N ASP A 241 12.27 -10.54 -13.08
CA ASP A 241 13.40 -10.99 -12.27
C ASP A 241 12.99 -12.13 -11.34
N TYR A 242 11.84 -11.99 -10.68
CA TYR A 242 11.28 -13.03 -9.82
C TYR A 242 10.90 -14.29 -10.60
N LYS A 243 10.21 -14.15 -11.73
CA LYS A 243 9.81 -15.28 -12.58
C LYS A 243 11.04 -16.10 -13.01
N ILE A 244 12.07 -15.44 -13.53
CA ILE A 244 13.31 -16.08 -13.96
C ILE A 244 14.00 -16.75 -12.76
N CYS A 245 14.21 -16.00 -11.67
CA CYS A 245 14.98 -16.50 -10.54
C CYS A 245 14.28 -17.64 -9.80
N LEU A 246 12.96 -17.58 -9.60
CA LEU A 246 12.21 -18.66 -8.96
C LEU A 246 12.20 -19.94 -9.80
N ALA A 247 12.11 -19.83 -11.13
CA ALA A 247 12.24 -20.98 -12.03
C ALA A 247 13.64 -21.60 -11.97
N GLN A 248 14.69 -20.77 -11.92
CA GLN A 248 16.06 -21.26 -11.74
C GLN A 248 16.24 -21.96 -10.38
N ILE A 249 15.68 -21.40 -9.30
CA ILE A 249 15.72 -21.97 -7.95
C ILE A 249 14.99 -23.32 -7.92
N ASP A 250 13.78 -23.41 -8.48
CA ASP A 250 13.02 -24.67 -8.58
C ASP A 250 13.86 -25.75 -9.27
N ARG A 251 14.42 -25.43 -10.44
CA ARG A 251 15.27 -26.35 -11.20
C ARG A 251 16.48 -26.82 -10.39
N ILE A 252 17.19 -25.90 -9.72
CA ILE A 252 18.39 -26.23 -8.93
C ILE A 252 18.02 -27.12 -7.74
N LEU A 253 16.92 -26.83 -7.05
CA LEU A 253 16.45 -27.64 -5.93
C LEU A 253 16.09 -29.06 -6.37
N ARG A 254 15.36 -29.21 -7.50
CA ARG A 254 15.04 -30.50 -8.10
C ARG A 254 16.29 -31.27 -8.56
N GLN A 255 17.32 -30.57 -9.04
CA GLN A 255 18.60 -31.21 -9.38
C GLN A 255 19.33 -31.73 -8.13
N ARG A 256 19.29 -30.99 -7.02
CA ARG A 256 19.93 -31.40 -5.75
C ARG A 256 19.21 -32.57 -5.08
N ASN A 257 17.87 -32.60 -5.18
CA ASN A 257 17.08 -33.72 -4.68
C ASN A 257 15.87 -34.00 -5.60
N PRO A 258 16.01 -34.92 -6.57
CA PRO A 258 14.96 -35.24 -7.54
C PRO A 258 13.72 -35.91 -6.95
N PHE A 259 13.82 -36.45 -5.73
CA PHE A 259 12.76 -37.28 -5.12
C PHE A 259 11.81 -36.48 -4.22
N ILE A 260 12.13 -35.21 -3.95
CA ILE A 260 11.37 -34.38 -3.03
C ILE A 260 11.00 -33.07 -3.72
N GLU A 261 9.70 -32.77 -3.72
CA GLU A 261 9.19 -31.50 -4.23
C GLU A 261 9.75 -30.31 -3.41
N PRO A 262 10.14 -29.19 -4.06
CA PRO A 262 10.66 -27.99 -3.38
C PRO A 262 9.78 -27.50 -2.22
N ALA A 263 8.46 -27.66 -2.32
CA ALA A 263 7.49 -27.35 -1.27
C ALA A 263 7.81 -27.99 0.08
N ILE A 264 8.21 -29.26 0.09
CA ILE A 264 8.45 -30.08 1.29
C ILE A 264 9.93 -30.39 1.51
N MET A 265 10.81 -29.80 0.71
CA MET A 265 12.24 -30.04 0.77
C MET A 265 12.83 -29.61 2.13
N PRO A 266 13.90 -30.26 2.63
CA PRO A 266 14.55 -29.85 3.87
C PRO A 266 15.02 -28.40 3.88
N ARG A 267 15.08 -27.79 5.06
CA ARG A 267 15.48 -26.37 5.22
C ARG A 267 16.94 -26.16 4.83
N GLU A 268 17.75 -27.16 5.07
CA GLU A 268 19.20 -27.19 4.86
C GLU A 268 19.53 -26.93 3.38
N LEU A 269 18.80 -27.55 2.46
CA LEU A 269 18.99 -27.34 1.01
C LEU A 269 18.71 -25.89 0.58
N TYR A 270 17.71 -25.25 1.17
CA TYR A 270 17.45 -23.82 0.97
C TYR A 270 18.53 -22.95 1.62
N MET A 271 19.10 -23.38 2.75
CA MET A 271 20.20 -22.65 3.42
C MET A 271 21.48 -22.69 2.60
N ASP A 272 21.82 -23.85 2.03
CA ASP A 272 22.99 -24.00 1.16
C ASP A 272 22.86 -23.14 -0.09
N LEU A 273 21.70 -23.22 -0.76
CA LEU A 273 21.40 -22.38 -1.92
C LEU A 273 21.49 -20.89 -1.58
N TYR A 274 20.91 -20.48 -0.44
CA TYR A 274 20.99 -19.10 0.02
C TYR A 274 22.45 -18.65 0.22
N ASN A 275 23.27 -19.48 0.89
CA ASN A 275 24.67 -19.16 1.13
C ASN A 275 25.45 -19.03 -0.20
N GLU A 276 25.21 -19.93 -1.16
CA GLU A 276 25.77 -19.82 -2.50
C GLU A 276 25.37 -18.50 -3.19
N MET A 277 24.08 -18.15 -3.16
CA MET A 277 23.59 -16.90 -3.73
C MET A 277 24.27 -15.67 -3.10
N THR A 278 24.62 -15.70 -1.80
CA THR A 278 25.35 -14.60 -1.16
C THR A 278 26.76 -14.40 -1.70
N THR A 279 27.37 -15.45 -2.25
CA THR A 279 28.69 -15.38 -2.89
C THR A 279 28.61 -15.03 -4.38
N ASN A 280 27.39 -14.89 -4.92
CA ASN A 280 27.10 -14.75 -6.33
C ASN A 280 27.50 -15.96 -7.20
N ILE A 281 27.93 -17.07 -6.59
CA ILE A 281 28.36 -18.31 -7.24
C ILE A 281 27.42 -19.43 -6.81
N VAL A 282 26.55 -19.87 -7.72
CA VAL A 282 25.53 -20.90 -7.46
C VAL A 282 25.68 -22.01 -8.48
N ASN A 283 25.87 -23.25 -8.00
CA ASN A 283 25.98 -24.38 -8.91
C ASN A 283 24.63 -24.65 -9.59
N GLY A 284 24.66 -24.73 -10.93
CA GLY A 284 23.48 -24.94 -11.76
C GLY A 284 22.72 -23.68 -12.13
N TRP A 285 23.16 -22.48 -11.73
CA TRP A 285 22.55 -21.20 -12.14
C TRP A 285 22.90 -20.83 -13.58
N ASP A 286 21.93 -20.34 -14.34
CA ASP A 286 22.10 -19.81 -15.70
C ASP A 286 22.34 -18.30 -15.64
N TYR A 287 23.62 -17.93 -15.70
CA TYR A 287 24.10 -16.55 -15.66
C TYR A 287 23.80 -15.74 -16.93
N ASN A 288 23.43 -16.40 -18.03
CA ASN A 288 23.00 -15.70 -19.24
C ASN A 288 21.55 -15.23 -19.11
N GLN A 289 20.71 -16.00 -18.39
CA GLN A 289 19.32 -15.61 -18.12
C GLN A 289 19.22 -14.61 -16.96
N TYR A 290 20.06 -14.73 -15.93
CA TYR A 290 20.11 -13.77 -14.84
C TYR A 290 21.53 -13.69 -14.25
N ASN A 291 22.19 -12.55 -14.45
CA ASN A 291 23.64 -12.44 -14.24
C ASN A 291 24.09 -12.42 -12.77
N SER A 292 23.19 -12.14 -11.81
CA SER A 292 23.57 -11.99 -10.41
C SER A 292 22.56 -12.59 -9.44
N PRO A 293 22.73 -13.84 -9.00
CA PRO A 293 21.92 -14.40 -7.90
C PRO A 293 22.03 -13.59 -6.60
N LEU A 294 23.17 -12.92 -6.37
CA LEU A 294 23.33 -12.01 -5.23
C LEU A 294 22.39 -10.80 -5.31
N TYR A 295 22.26 -10.19 -6.48
CA TYR A 295 21.36 -9.05 -6.68
C TYR A 295 19.90 -9.46 -6.45
N PHE A 296 19.46 -10.59 -6.99
CA PHE A 296 18.11 -11.11 -6.71
C PHE A 296 17.91 -11.37 -5.21
N LEU A 297 18.93 -11.89 -4.51
CA LEU A 297 18.86 -12.11 -3.07
C LEU A 297 18.73 -10.78 -2.29
N GLN A 298 19.44 -9.73 -2.70
CA GLN A 298 19.33 -8.40 -2.11
C GLN A 298 17.95 -7.78 -2.34
N LEU A 299 17.40 -7.92 -3.55
CA LEU A 299 16.05 -7.50 -3.90
C LEU A 299 15.01 -8.22 -3.02
N LEU A 300 15.12 -9.54 -2.92
CA LEU A 300 14.22 -10.35 -2.10
C LEU A 300 14.31 -9.98 -0.61
N ARG A 301 15.50 -9.70 -0.10
CA ARG A 301 15.71 -9.16 1.26
C ARG A 301 15.00 -7.83 1.45
N ARG A 302 15.20 -6.87 0.54
CA ARG A 302 14.55 -5.55 0.58
C ARG A 302 13.04 -5.70 0.69
N HIS A 303 12.43 -6.49 -0.19
CA HIS A 303 10.97 -6.65 -0.17
C HIS A 303 10.47 -7.44 1.05
N THR A 304 11.21 -8.46 1.51
CA THR A 304 10.86 -9.21 2.72
C THR A 304 10.85 -8.32 3.95
N PHE A 305 11.90 -7.51 4.14
CA PHE A 305 11.98 -6.58 5.27
C PHE A 305 10.93 -5.50 5.17
N THR A 306 10.72 -4.94 3.98
CA THR A 306 9.67 -3.95 3.74
C THR A 306 8.31 -4.54 4.11
N GLY A 307 7.96 -5.72 3.58
CA GLY A 307 6.70 -6.40 3.91
C GLY A 307 6.54 -6.76 5.39
N ALA A 308 7.63 -7.06 6.10
CA ALA A 308 7.56 -7.32 7.54
C ALA A 308 7.19 -6.06 8.36
N PHE A 309 7.47 -4.85 7.85
CA PHE A 309 7.31 -3.60 8.60
C PHE A 309 6.35 -2.59 7.96
N THR A 310 5.88 -2.79 6.73
CA THR A 310 4.87 -1.94 6.08
C THR A 310 3.47 -2.15 6.64
N HIS A 311 2.58 -1.18 6.42
CA HIS A 311 1.21 -1.17 6.95
C HIS A 311 0.39 -2.44 6.59
N PRO A 312 -0.42 -3.00 7.53
CA PRO A 312 -1.35 -4.15 7.34
C PRO A 312 -2.12 -4.20 6.02
N LYS A 313 -2.65 -3.04 5.60
CA LYS A 313 -3.32 -2.83 4.30
C LYS A 313 -2.58 -3.40 3.08
N TYR A 314 -1.25 -3.50 3.11
CA TYR A 314 -0.45 -4.04 2.00
C TYR A 314 -0.13 -5.54 2.13
N GLY A 315 -0.73 -6.23 3.10
CA GLY A 315 -0.50 -7.65 3.38
C GLY A 315 0.62 -7.92 4.39
N GLY A 316 1.32 -6.87 4.86
CA GLY A 316 2.46 -6.95 5.79
C GLY A 316 2.16 -6.49 7.23
N ASN A 317 2.93 -6.91 8.23
CA ASN A 317 2.87 -6.42 9.62
C ASN A 317 1.48 -6.43 10.30
N ILE A 318 0.69 -7.49 10.11
CA ILE A 318 -0.65 -7.60 10.70
C ILE A 318 -0.55 -7.55 12.24
N GLY A 319 -1.42 -6.77 12.89
CA GLY A 319 -1.40 -6.55 14.33
C GLY A 319 -0.27 -5.66 14.84
N ALA A 320 0.40 -4.95 13.93
CA ALA A 320 1.43 -3.95 14.22
C ALA A 320 2.61 -4.48 15.05
N ALA A 321 2.81 -5.79 15.11
CA ALA A 321 3.86 -6.43 15.89
C ALA A 321 5.27 -6.01 15.42
N GLY A 322 5.45 -5.80 14.11
CA GLY A 322 6.66 -5.26 13.51
C GLY A 322 6.88 -3.80 13.88
N TRP A 323 5.82 -3.00 14.02
CA TRP A 323 5.95 -1.63 14.51
C TRP A 323 6.29 -1.58 15.99
N ALA A 324 5.69 -2.46 16.79
CA ALA A 324 6.06 -2.64 18.19
C ALA A 324 7.53 -3.05 18.32
N TYR A 325 8.01 -3.97 17.48
CA TYR A 325 9.42 -4.37 17.42
C TYR A 325 10.34 -3.18 17.11
N LEU A 326 9.99 -2.37 16.12
CA LEU A 326 10.75 -1.15 15.81
C LEU A 326 10.74 -0.15 16.98
N SER A 327 9.60 0.04 17.65
CA SER A 327 9.52 0.97 18.80
C SER A 327 10.36 0.55 20.01
N GLU A 328 10.51 -0.76 20.25
CA GLU A 328 11.37 -1.26 21.33
C GLU A 328 12.85 -1.09 20.98
N ARG A 329 13.20 -1.23 19.70
CA ARG A 329 14.60 -1.30 19.26
C ARG A 329 15.19 0.05 18.90
N TYR A 330 14.38 0.98 18.39
CA TYR A 330 14.79 2.33 18.07
C TYR A 330 14.36 3.27 19.18
N SER A 331 15.20 3.43 20.19
CA SER A 331 15.00 4.39 21.27
C SER A 331 16.26 5.24 21.50
N ASP A 332 16.04 6.49 21.88
CA ASP A 332 17.08 7.42 22.32
C ASP A 332 16.66 8.03 23.66
N ALA A 333 17.58 8.07 24.62
CA ALA A 333 17.35 8.54 25.99
C ALA A 333 16.06 7.96 26.65
N GLY A 334 15.73 6.70 26.35
CA GLY A 334 14.53 6.02 26.88
C GLY A 334 13.21 6.40 26.22
N LYS A 335 13.23 7.22 25.16
CA LYS A 335 12.06 7.52 24.31
C LYS A 335 12.16 6.77 22.99
N THR A 336 11.06 6.21 22.53
CA THR A 336 11.02 5.59 21.20
C THR A 336 11.24 6.66 20.12
N LEU A 337 12.09 6.37 19.16
CA LEU A 337 12.25 7.14 17.92
C LEU A 337 11.19 6.73 16.87
N PHE A 338 10.42 5.68 17.15
CA PHE A 338 9.38 5.14 16.29
C PHE A 338 8.06 5.03 17.09
N ASP A 339 7.42 6.16 17.37
CA ASP A 339 6.12 6.21 18.05
C ASP A 339 4.95 5.98 17.07
N TRP A 340 4.85 4.74 16.58
CA TRP A 340 3.75 4.33 15.72
C TRP A 340 2.39 4.39 16.44
N ARG A 341 2.34 4.33 17.77
CA ARG A 341 1.07 4.35 18.53
C ARG A 341 0.39 5.71 18.43
N GLN A 342 1.17 6.80 18.34
CA GLN A 342 0.65 8.13 18.05
C GLN A 342 -0.11 8.20 16.71
N THR A 343 0.26 7.34 15.76
CA THR A 343 -0.35 7.27 14.42
C THR A 343 -1.53 6.31 14.32
N ILE A 344 -1.73 5.43 15.32
CA ILE A 344 -2.94 4.61 15.40
C ILE A 344 -4.10 5.50 15.82
N GLU A 345 -5.13 5.53 14.99
CA GLU A 345 -6.34 6.24 15.30
C GLU A 345 -7.47 5.27 15.57
N LYS A 346 -8.25 5.59 16.60
CA LYS A 346 -9.58 5.02 16.72
C LYS A 346 -10.40 5.55 15.53
N PRO A 347 -11.12 4.69 14.80
CA PRO A 347 -12.02 5.11 13.73
C PRO A 347 -13.00 6.21 14.16
N LEU A 348 -13.49 6.96 13.19
CA LEU A 348 -14.73 7.75 13.19
C LEU A 348 -15.59 7.64 14.45
N GLY A 349 -15.26 8.47 15.44
CA GLY A 349 -16.08 8.68 16.63
C GLY A 349 -15.99 7.59 17.69
N ILE A 350 -16.93 7.66 18.63
CA ILE A 350 -16.98 6.91 19.89
C ILE A 350 -17.45 5.45 19.72
N ASN A 351 -17.50 4.90 18.50
CA ASN A 351 -17.99 3.55 18.26
C ASN A 351 -16.95 2.51 18.75
N SER A 352 -17.34 1.70 19.74
CA SER A 352 -16.49 0.67 20.37
C SER A 352 -16.19 -0.53 19.47
N ASP A 353 -16.93 -0.72 18.39
CA ASP A 353 -16.98 -1.99 17.66
C ASP A 353 -16.06 -2.01 16.43
N TYR A 354 -15.38 -0.90 16.12
CA TYR A 354 -14.43 -0.84 15.00
C TYR A 354 -12.99 -0.91 15.52
N HIS A 355 -12.26 -1.90 15.01
CA HIS A 355 -10.93 -2.30 15.51
C HIS A 355 -9.75 -2.01 14.55
N GLY A 356 -9.97 -1.37 13.40
CA GLY A 356 -8.88 -0.91 12.51
C GLY A 356 -8.89 -1.50 11.11
#